data_AF-A0A6J6QLQ8-F1
#
_entry.id   AF-A0A6J6QLQ8-F1
#
_cell.length_a   1.000
_cell.length_b   1.000
_cell.length_c   1.000
_cell.angle_alpha   90.00
_cell.angle_beta   90.00
_cell.angle_gamma   90.00
#
_symmetry.space_group_name_H-M   'P 1'
#
loop_
_entity.id
_entity.type
_entity.pdbx_description
1 polymer ?
#
loop_
_entity_poly.entity_id
_entity_poly.type
_entity_poly.pdbx_seq_one_letter_code
_entity_poly.pdbx_strand_id
1 'polypeptide(L)' 'MLTRLTAPGSLYLGLIAVLPVFAFGSLGVSSNFIFGGTSLLIIVGVGLDTVKQIEAQLQQRNYEGFLR' A
#
# COMPACT_ATOMS: atom_id res chain seq x y z
N MET A 1 -0.27 19.87 -22.44
CA MET A 1 -1.04 18.61 -22.58
C MET A 1 -0.96 17.72 -21.34
N LEU A 2 0.07 17.86 -20.49
CA LEU A 2 0.20 17.12 -19.22
C LEU A 2 -0.84 17.51 -18.15
N THR A 3 -1.24 18.78 -18.07
CA THR A 3 -2.18 19.29 -17.05
C THR A 3 -3.58 18.66 -17.08
N ARG A 4 -4.08 18.24 -18.26
CA ARG A 4 -5.38 17.59 -18.37
C ARG A 4 -5.36 16.13 -17.90
N LEU A 5 -4.19 15.50 -17.86
CA LEU A 5 -4.00 14.15 -17.35
C LEU A 5 -3.60 14.17 -15.86
N THR A 6 -2.79 15.14 -15.44
CA THR A 6 -2.43 15.36 -14.03
C THR A 6 -3.61 15.82 -13.18
N ALA A 7 -4.52 16.66 -13.71
CA ALA A 7 -5.66 17.17 -12.94
C ALA A 7 -6.60 16.08 -12.36
N PRO A 8 -7.07 15.08 -13.13
CA PRO A 8 -7.83 13.97 -12.55
C PRO A 8 -6.96 13.01 -11.73
N GLY A 9 -5.69 12.81 -12.12
CA GLY A 9 -4.76 11.94 -11.39
C GLY A 9 -4.43 12.44 -9.98
N SER A 10 -4.19 13.73 -9.80
CA SER A 10 -3.92 14.32 -8.48
C SER A 10 -5.14 14.29 -7.56
N LEU A 11 -6.35 14.42 -8.12
CA LEU A 11 -7.59 14.31 -7.36
C LEU A 11 -7.76 12.88 -6.81
N TYR A 12 -7.50 11.87 -7.64
CA TYR A 12 -7.58 10.46 -7.25
C TYR A 12 -6.55 10.10 -6.18
N LEU A 13 -5.28 10.50 -6.38
CA LEU A 13 -4.21 10.25 -5.41
C LEU A 13 -4.45 11.00 -4.08
N GLY A 14 -4.97 12.22 -4.15
CA GLY A 14 -5.34 13.01 -2.97
C GLY A 14 -6.46 12.36 -2.14
N LEU A 15 -7.49 11.81 -2.79
CA LEU A 15 -8.58 11.10 -2.10
C LEU A 15 -8.07 9.82 -1.40
N ILE A 16 -7.20 9.05 -2.05
CA ILE A 16 -6.60 7.85 -1.44
C ILE A 16 -5.70 8.19 -0.26
N ALA A 17 -4.96 9.30 -0.32
CA ALA A 17 -4.08 9.72 0.78
C ALA A 17 -4.86 10.16 2.05
N VAL A 18 -6.07 10.70 1.89
CA VAL A 18 -6.91 11.16 3.01
C VAL A 18 -7.68 10.01 3.67
N LEU A 19 -7.99 8.94 2.92
CA LEU A 19 -8.68 7.75 3.40
C LEU A 19 -8.11 7.16 4.71
N PRO A 20 -6.79 6.87 4.82
CA PRO A 20 -6.23 6.31 6.04
C PRO A 20 -6.28 7.29 7.22
N VAL A 21 -6.04 8.58 6.97
CA VAL A 21 -6.07 9.62 8.01
C VAL A 21 -7.44 9.72 8.65
N PHE A 22 -8.51 9.66 7.85
CA PHE A 22 -9.88 9.69 8.35
C PHE A 22 -10.29 8.38 9.05
N ALA A 23 -9.87 7.23 8.50
CA ALA A 23 -10.12 5.93 9.11
C ALA A 23 -9.45 5.81 10.50
N PHE A 24 -8.22 6.28 10.68
CA PHE A 24 -7.57 6.24 12.00
C PHE A 24 -8.17 7.24 12.98
N GLY A 25 -8.68 8.39 12.51
CA GLY A 25 -9.35 9.38 13.34
C GLY A 25 -10.70 8.93 13.88
N SER A 26 -11.50 8.20 13.10
CA SER A 26 -12.85 7.76 13.50
C SER A 26 -12.88 6.52 14.39
N LEU A 27 -11.82 5.70 14.37
CA LEU A 27 -11.75 4.47 15.17
C LEU A 27 -11.42 4.69 16.67
N GLY A 28 -11.14 5.91 17.13
CA GLY A 28 -11.16 6.24 18.57
C GLY A 28 -10.19 5.45 19.49
N VAL A 29 -9.19 4.75 18.95
CA VAL A 29 -8.31 3.83 19.70
C VAL A 29 -7.10 4.55 20.31
N SER A 30 -7.31 5.67 21.00
CA SER A 30 -6.19 6.48 21.52
C SER A 30 -5.62 5.96 22.86
N SER A 31 -6.35 5.13 23.63
CA SER A 31 -5.97 4.85 25.03
C SER A 31 -5.41 3.45 25.34
N ASN A 32 -5.56 2.44 24.46
CA ASN A 32 -5.10 1.07 24.74
C ASN A 32 -4.31 0.42 23.59
N PHE A 33 -4.01 1.17 22.54
CA PHE A 33 -3.24 0.67 21.41
C PHE A 33 -1.76 1.00 21.61
N ILE A 34 -1.06 0.18 22.39
CA ILE A 34 0.41 0.08 22.35
C ILE A 34 0.88 -0.25 20.90
N PHE A 35 -0.04 -0.73 20.06
CA PHE A 35 0.02 -0.87 18.61
C PHE A 35 -0.34 0.41 17.82
N GLY A 36 0.04 1.62 18.23
CA GLY A 36 -0.33 2.88 17.55
C GLY A 36 -0.12 2.90 16.02
N GLY A 37 -0.64 3.94 15.35
CA GLY A 37 -0.66 4.05 13.87
C GLY A 37 0.68 3.81 13.17
N THR A 38 1.80 4.00 13.87
CA THR A 38 3.14 3.59 13.41
C THR A 38 3.28 2.09 13.19
N SER A 39 2.77 1.24 14.08
CA SER A 39 2.81 -0.21 13.92
C SER A 39 1.97 -0.68 12.72
N LEU A 40 0.83 -0.03 12.47
CA LEU A 40 -0.02 -0.35 11.33
C LEU A 40 0.62 0.08 10.01
N LEU A 41 1.24 1.27 9.97
CA LEU A 41 2.04 1.71 8.82
C LEU A 41 3.20 0.74 8.52
N ILE A 42 3.89 0.25 9.56
CA ILE A 42 4.96 -0.75 9.41
C ILE A 42 4.41 -2.08 8.88
N ILE A 43 3.31 -2.58 9.44
CA ILE A 43 2.70 -3.87 9.03
C ILE A 43 2.26 -3.83 7.57
N VAL A 44 1.60 -2.75 7.13
CA VAL A 44 1.16 -2.62 5.73
C VAL A 44 2.37 -2.45 4.80
N GLY A 45 3.37 -1.66 5.20
CA GLY A 45 4.60 -1.49 4.42
C GLY A 45 5.34 -2.81 4.21
N VAL A 46 5.64 -3.51 5.30
CA VAL A 46 6.35 -4.81 5.27
C VAL A 46 5.50 -5.90 4.60
N GLY A 47 4.17 -5.90 4.79
CA GLY A 47 3.27 -6.85 4.15
C GLY A 47 3.27 -6.72 2.62
N LEU A 48 3.20 -5.49 2.10
CA LEU A 48 3.30 -5.24 0.66
C LEU A 48 4.69 -5.60 0.11
N ASP A 49 5.76 -5.29 0.84
CA ASP A 49 7.12 -5.68 0.44
C ASP A 49 7.30 -7.20 0.42
N THR A 50 6.70 -7.92 1.38
CA THR A 50 6.72 -9.39 1.44
C THR A 50 5.98 -9.99 0.24
N VAL A 51 4.81 -9.45 -0.12
CA VAL A 51 4.05 -9.92 -1.29
C VAL A 51 4.87 -9.74 -2.57
N LYS A 52 5.47 -8.57 -2.77
CA LYS A 52 6.34 -8.32 -3.93
C LYS A 52 7.54 -9.27 -3.97
N GLN A 53 8.14 -9.57 -2.83
CA GLN A 53 9.27 -10.49 -2.74
C GLN A 53 8.86 -11.93 -3.11
N ILE A 54 7.68 -12.37 -2.68
CA ILE A 54 7.12 -13.68 -3.05
C ILE A 54 6.82 -13.73 -4.55
N GLU A 55 6.22 -12.67 -5.11
CA GLU A 55 5.92 -12.57 -6.54
C GLU A 55 7.20 -12.64 -7.39
N ALA A 56 8.26 -11.95 -6.98
CA ALA A 56 9.56 -12.01 -7.66
C ALA A 56 10.15 -13.44 -7.71
N GLN A 57 9.99 -14.21 -6.63
CA GLN A 57 10.42 -15.62 -6.58
C GLN A 57 9.54 -16.52 -7.46
N LEU A 58 8.22 -16.29 -7.48
CA LEU A 58 7.30 -17.02 -8.34
C LEU A 58 7.55 -16.73 -9.82
N GLN A 59 7.89 -15.49 -10.18
CA GLN A 59 8.24 -15.13 -11.55
C GLN A 59 9.50 -15.87 -12.02
N GLN A 60 10.53 -15.97 -11.17
CA GLN A 60 11.74 -16.76 -11.46
C GLN A 60 11.43 -18.25 -11.67
N ARG A 61 10.52 -18.83 -10.88
CA ARG A 61 10.06 -20.22 -11.06
C ARG A 61 9.29 -20.42 -12.37
N ASN A 62 8.48 -19.45 -12.78
CA ASN A 62 7.74 -19.52 -14.04
C ASN A 62 8.62 -19.32 -15.28
N TYR A 63 9.84 -18.75 -15.15
CA TYR A 63 10.82 -18.71 -16.24
C TYR A 63 11.50 -20.07 -16.50
N GLU A 64 11.51 -21.01 -15.56
CA GLU A 64 12.06 -22.36 -15.79
C GLU A 64 11.16 -23.23 -16.69
N GLY A 65 9.87 -22.91 -16.81
CA GLY A 65 8.88 -23.72 -17.54
C GLY A 65 8.71 -23.39 -19.02
N PHE A 66 9.28 -22.30 -19.53
CA PHE A 66 9.06 -21.82 -20.91
C PHE A 66 10.22 -22.12 -21.87
N LEU A 67 11.28 -22.79 -21.42
CA LEU A 67 12.48 -23.13 -22.21
C LEU A 67 12.74 -24.64 -22.28
N ARG A 68 11.69 -25.44 -22.25
CA ARG A 68 11.73 -26.83 -22.70
C ARG A 68 10.61 -27.12 -23.68
#